data_AF-A0A6A7BCL4-F1
#
_entry.id   AF-A0A6A7BCL4-F1
#
_cell.length_a   1.000
_cell.length_b   1.000
_cell.length_c   1.000
_cell.angle_alpha   90.00
_cell.angle_beta   90.00
_cell.angle_gamma   90.00
#
_symmetry.space_group_name_H-M   'P 1'
#
loop_
_entity.id
_entity.type
_entity.pdbx_description
1 polymer ?
#
loop_
_entity_poly.entity_id
_entity_poly.type
_entity_poly.pdbx_seq_one_letter_code
_entity_poly.pdbx_strand_id
1 'polypeptide(L)'
;MVSTTSSSVAPHREAPRSPPPAVIEAELQWIFTEEELLQAPSIVDGMQPEEERTLRRKGVSFILQVGMMLKLPQTTLSTAAVFFNRYLMRSSLKPRAGYKPLHHYQIAATALFLATKVEENCRKMKELVVACVRVALKDPNKLVDEQTKDFWKWRDTILYSEDVLLEALCFDLNVESPYKIMYDMMKYYGVEHNKKLRNSAWAFLSDSTSTQMCLLFMSRTIAAASLYAGARMAEVALDEDQGKPWWEIQHVKLRDIRRACNLMADLYEKSPDKEGEPSMYAGLRTPEDGIDFGDTPVSMEGVQSTNAEQTQSQSQSQSQHPANGADTGNATERGSEEGELDG
;
A
#
# COMPACT_ATOMS: atom_id res chain seq x y z
N MET A 1 4.45 63.10 -1.91
CA MET A 1 4.75 61.84 -2.60
C MET A 1 3.97 60.75 -1.90
N VAL A 2 2.90 60.25 -2.53
CA VAL A 2 2.01 59.24 -1.95
C VAL A 2 2.66 57.88 -2.19
N SER A 3 3.05 57.20 -1.10
CA SER A 3 3.60 55.84 -1.18
C SER A 3 2.46 54.88 -1.46
N THR A 4 2.41 54.35 -2.67
CA THR A 4 1.53 53.24 -3.04
C THR A 4 2.11 51.94 -2.50
N THR A 5 1.57 51.45 -1.38
CA THR A 5 1.77 50.07 -0.95
C THR A 5 0.97 49.16 -1.88
N SER A 6 1.65 48.55 -2.86
CA SER A 6 1.06 47.48 -3.66
C SER A 6 0.87 46.25 -2.78
N SER A 7 -0.33 46.06 -2.24
CA SER A 7 -0.73 44.78 -1.65
C SER A 7 -0.80 43.76 -2.78
N SER A 8 0.26 42.96 -2.92
CA SER A 8 0.28 41.75 -3.72
C SER A 8 -0.70 40.74 -3.12
N VAL A 9 -1.96 40.78 -3.56
CA VAL A 9 -2.93 39.72 -3.27
C VAL A 9 -2.36 38.44 -3.87
N ALA A 10 -2.07 37.44 -3.03
CA ALA A 10 -1.63 36.14 -3.49
C ALA A 10 -2.63 35.61 -4.54
N PRO A 11 -2.16 35.04 -5.66
CA PRO A 11 -3.06 34.59 -6.72
C PRO A 11 -4.08 33.61 -6.13
N HIS A 12 -5.36 33.85 -6.42
CA HIS A 12 -6.46 33.00 -5.97
C HIS A 12 -6.28 31.61 -6.59
N ARG A 13 -5.78 30.66 -5.81
CA ARG A 13 -5.60 29.26 -6.25
C ARG A 13 -6.98 28.62 -6.34
N GLU A 14 -7.31 27.96 -7.46
CA GLU A 14 -8.55 27.18 -7.56
C GLU A 14 -8.36 25.92 -6.70
N ALA A 15 -9.21 25.75 -5.69
CA ALA A 15 -9.08 24.65 -4.73
C ALA A 15 -9.03 23.28 -5.44
N PRO A 16 -8.23 22.32 -4.95
CA PRO A 16 -8.15 20.99 -5.52
C PRO A 16 -9.54 20.34 -5.52
N ARG A 17 -9.95 19.84 -6.68
CA ARG A 17 -11.21 19.10 -6.80
C ARG A 17 -11.06 17.75 -6.10
N SER A 18 -12.13 17.31 -5.44
CA SER A 18 -12.22 15.94 -4.96
C SER A 18 -12.14 14.98 -6.16
N PRO A 19 -11.53 13.79 -6.00
CA PRO A 19 -11.58 12.76 -7.03
C PRO A 19 -13.04 12.41 -7.38
N PRO A 20 -13.33 12.08 -8.65
CA PRO A 20 -14.67 11.60 -9.02
C PRO A 20 -15.07 10.38 -8.19
N PRO A 21 -16.35 10.24 -7.77
CA PRO A 21 -16.78 9.12 -6.95
C PRO A 21 -16.44 7.73 -7.50
N ALA A 22 -16.54 7.55 -8.83
CA ALA A 22 -16.18 6.29 -9.49
C ALA A 22 -14.70 5.90 -9.33
N VAL A 23 -13.79 6.89 -9.29
CA VAL A 23 -12.35 6.64 -9.07
C VAL A 23 -12.10 6.22 -7.62
N ILE A 24 -12.79 6.88 -6.68
CA ILE A 24 -12.71 6.53 -5.25
C ILE A 24 -13.22 5.11 -5.03
N GLU A 25 -14.39 4.77 -5.58
CA GLU A 25 -14.99 3.45 -5.46
C GLU A 25 -14.08 2.35 -6.05
N ALA A 26 -13.49 2.60 -7.23
CA ALA A 26 -12.55 1.67 -7.85
C ALA A 26 -11.28 1.47 -7.01
N GLU A 27 -10.70 2.53 -6.42
CA GLU A 27 -9.57 2.41 -5.51
C GLU A 27 -9.95 1.65 -4.23
N LEU A 28 -11.10 1.97 -3.62
CA LEU A 28 -11.57 1.38 -2.36
C LEU A 28 -11.75 -0.14 -2.44
N GLN A 29 -12.06 -0.69 -3.62
CA GLN A 29 -12.09 -2.15 -3.84
C GLN A 29 -10.77 -2.84 -3.46
N TRP A 30 -9.65 -2.10 -3.46
CA TRP A 30 -8.31 -2.62 -3.23
C TRP A 30 -7.65 -2.09 -1.95
N ILE A 31 -8.41 -1.39 -1.11
CA ILE A 31 -7.95 -0.95 0.19
C ILE A 31 -8.46 -1.92 1.25
N PHE A 32 -7.53 -2.47 2.01
CA PHE A 32 -7.76 -3.50 3.02
C PHE A 32 -7.33 -3.00 4.40
N THR A 33 -7.83 -3.63 5.45
CA THR A 33 -7.29 -3.45 6.80
C THR A 33 -6.01 -4.29 6.99
N GLU A 34 -5.26 -4.01 8.07
CA GLU A 34 -4.06 -4.80 8.36
C GLU A 34 -4.41 -6.25 8.72
N GLU A 35 -5.55 -6.46 9.37
CA GLU A 35 -6.10 -7.79 9.68
C GLU A 35 -6.48 -8.55 8.40
N GLU A 36 -7.07 -7.87 7.42
CA GLU A 36 -7.40 -8.48 6.11
C GLU A 36 -6.14 -8.84 5.32
N LEU A 37 -5.07 -8.05 5.41
CA LEU A 37 -3.77 -8.43 4.82
C LEU A 37 -3.21 -9.72 5.43
N LEU A 38 -3.48 -10.00 6.72
CA LEU A 38 -3.11 -11.27 7.35
C LEU A 38 -3.98 -12.45 6.89
N GLN A 39 -5.07 -12.18 6.16
CA GLN A 39 -5.92 -13.19 5.52
C GLN A 39 -5.61 -13.35 4.01
N ALA A 40 -4.49 -12.79 3.52
CA ALA A 40 -4.08 -13.00 2.14
C ALA A 40 -3.96 -14.50 1.81
N PRO A 41 -4.32 -14.95 0.59
CA PRO A 41 -4.39 -16.37 0.23
C PRO A 41 -3.12 -17.17 0.55
N SER A 42 -1.94 -16.57 0.36
CA SER A 42 -0.66 -17.23 0.71
C SER A 42 -0.56 -17.55 2.19
N ILE A 43 -1.03 -16.64 3.06
CA ILE A 43 -0.97 -16.78 4.52
C ILE A 43 -1.99 -17.82 4.99
N VAL A 44 -3.21 -17.77 4.44
CA VAL A 44 -4.26 -18.77 4.71
C VAL A 44 -3.81 -20.18 4.29
N ASP A 45 -3.09 -20.30 3.18
CA ASP A 45 -2.47 -21.56 2.75
C ASP A 45 -1.20 -21.94 3.58
N GLY A 46 -0.95 -21.22 4.68
CA GLY A 46 0.06 -21.55 5.68
C GLY A 46 1.43 -20.90 5.49
N MET A 47 1.56 -19.84 4.69
CA MET A 47 2.79 -19.02 4.62
C MET A 47 2.88 -18.09 5.83
N GLN A 48 4.07 -17.91 6.41
CA GLN A 48 4.23 -16.95 7.49
C GLN A 48 4.08 -15.51 6.97
N PRO A 49 3.41 -14.58 7.68
CA PRO A 49 3.19 -13.21 7.20
C PRO A 49 4.48 -12.47 6.80
N GLU A 50 5.57 -12.66 7.56
CA GLU A 50 6.84 -12.00 7.24
C GLU A 50 7.56 -12.64 6.04
N GLU A 51 7.37 -13.94 5.81
CA GLU A 51 7.84 -14.60 4.59
C GLU A 51 7.12 -14.05 3.36
N GLU A 52 5.79 -13.91 3.45
CA GLU A 52 4.94 -13.35 2.40
C GLU A 52 5.36 -11.91 2.06
N ARG A 53 5.52 -11.07 3.08
CA ARG A 53 6.01 -9.69 2.95
C ARG A 53 7.39 -9.63 2.30
N THR A 54 8.29 -10.54 2.66
CA THR A 54 9.62 -10.65 2.06
C THR A 54 9.53 -11.02 0.57
N LEU A 55 8.66 -11.95 0.19
CA LEU A 55 8.44 -12.32 -1.21
C LEU A 55 7.81 -11.18 -2.01
N ARG A 56 6.89 -10.41 -1.42
CA ARG A 56 6.36 -9.20 -2.04
C ARG A 56 7.46 -8.19 -2.34
N ARG A 57 8.30 -7.89 -1.33
CA ARG A 57 9.43 -6.96 -1.47
C ARG A 57 10.40 -7.42 -2.56
N LYS A 58 10.72 -8.73 -2.62
CA LYS A 58 11.56 -9.30 -3.69
C LYS A 58 10.91 -9.16 -5.06
N GLY A 59 9.60 -9.42 -5.17
CA GLY A 59 8.84 -9.24 -6.40
C GLY A 59 8.87 -7.80 -6.91
N VAL A 60 8.59 -6.83 -6.04
CA VAL A 60 8.67 -5.41 -6.40
C VAL A 60 10.11 -4.99 -6.74
N SER A 61 11.11 -5.42 -5.97
CA SER A 61 12.52 -5.14 -6.28
C SER A 61 12.92 -5.66 -7.66
N PHE A 62 12.44 -6.85 -8.03
CA PHE A 62 12.61 -7.40 -9.38
C PHE A 62 11.95 -6.51 -10.45
N ILE A 63 10.71 -6.03 -10.23
CA ILE A 63 10.03 -5.07 -11.14
C ILE A 63 10.90 -3.82 -11.35
N LEU A 64 11.41 -3.24 -10.24
CA LEU A 64 12.23 -2.03 -10.31
C LEU A 64 13.54 -2.26 -11.08
N GLN A 65 14.22 -3.38 -10.84
CA GLN A 65 15.47 -3.72 -11.51
C GLN A 65 15.28 -3.96 -13.01
N VAL A 66 14.26 -4.75 -13.40
CA VAL A 66 13.92 -4.96 -14.82
C VAL A 66 13.51 -3.64 -15.46
N GLY A 67 12.72 -2.83 -14.75
CA GLY A 67 12.29 -1.50 -15.16
C GLY A 67 13.43 -0.55 -15.49
N MET A 68 14.44 -0.49 -14.61
CA MET A 68 15.64 0.32 -14.82
C MET A 68 16.42 -0.14 -16.05
N MET A 69 16.58 -1.44 -16.27
CA MET A 69 17.25 -1.97 -17.47
C MET A 69 16.51 -1.60 -18.76
N LEU A 70 15.17 -1.55 -18.71
CA LEU A 70 14.31 -1.18 -19.84
C LEU A 70 14.05 0.33 -19.95
N LYS A 71 14.63 1.13 -19.03
CA LYS A 71 14.43 2.58 -18.94
C LYS A 71 12.95 2.96 -18.91
N LEU A 72 12.17 2.26 -18.09
CA LEU A 72 10.75 2.53 -17.91
C LEU A 72 10.54 3.67 -16.90
N PRO A 73 9.52 4.53 -17.08
CA PRO A 73 9.19 5.57 -16.12
C PRO A 73 8.78 5.00 -14.76
N GLN A 74 9.07 5.73 -13.67
CA GLN A 74 8.69 5.32 -12.31
C GLN A 74 7.17 5.13 -12.14
N THR A 75 6.35 5.88 -12.88
CA THR A 75 4.89 5.70 -12.87
C THR A 75 4.50 4.31 -13.35
N THR A 76 5.11 3.81 -14.44
CA THR A 76 4.89 2.45 -14.95
C THR A 76 5.32 1.38 -13.96
N LEU A 77 6.45 1.59 -13.26
CA LEU A 77 6.94 0.65 -12.25
C LEU A 77 6.03 0.62 -11.02
N SER A 78 5.50 1.78 -10.63
CA SER A 78 4.51 1.90 -9.56
C SER A 78 3.22 1.14 -9.91
N THR A 79 2.68 1.34 -11.13
CA THR A 79 1.51 0.60 -11.63
C THR A 79 1.74 -0.92 -11.62
N ALA A 80 2.92 -1.37 -12.08
CA ALA A 80 3.29 -2.78 -12.03
C ALA A 80 3.36 -3.34 -10.59
N ALA A 81 3.91 -2.58 -9.64
CA ALA A 81 3.96 -2.97 -8.24
C ALA A 81 2.56 -3.05 -7.61
N VAL A 82 1.64 -2.16 -7.99
CA VAL A 82 0.22 -2.21 -7.57
C VAL A 82 -0.44 -3.47 -8.11
N PHE A 83 -0.33 -3.76 -9.41
CA PHE A 83 -0.88 -4.99 -10.01
C PHE A 83 -0.34 -6.25 -9.33
N PHE A 84 0.96 -6.31 -9.09
CA PHE A 84 1.59 -7.42 -8.39
C PHE A 84 1.04 -7.60 -6.97
N ASN A 85 0.91 -6.51 -6.20
CA ASN A 85 0.38 -6.58 -4.84
C ASN A 85 -1.10 -6.95 -4.79
N ARG A 86 -1.92 -6.40 -5.70
CA ARG A 86 -3.35 -6.72 -5.86
C ARG A 86 -3.56 -8.19 -6.23
N TYR A 87 -2.76 -8.73 -7.15
CA TYR A 87 -2.79 -10.15 -7.53
C TYR A 87 -2.62 -11.07 -6.31
N LEU A 88 -1.66 -10.75 -5.44
CA LEU A 88 -1.37 -11.54 -4.24
C LEU A 88 -2.44 -11.43 -3.14
N MET A 89 -3.43 -10.55 -3.28
CA MET A 89 -4.64 -10.56 -2.45
C MET A 89 -5.68 -11.57 -2.92
N ARG A 90 -5.52 -12.14 -4.13
CA ARG A 90 -6.47 -13.12 -4.71
C ARG A 90 -5.84 -14.46 -5.08
N SER A 91 -4.51 -14.51 -5.16
CA SER A 91 -3.76 -15.70 -5.54
C SER A 91 -2.70 -16.03 -4.51
N SER A 92 -2.54 -17.32 -4.24
CA SER A 92 -1.55 -17.84 -3.30
C SER A 92 -0.21 -18.10 -3.97
N LEU A 93 0.88 -17.90 -3.22
CA LEU A 93 2.24 -18.30 -3.58
C LEU A 93 2.54 -19.74 -3.17
N LYS A 94 1.67 -20.39 -2.39
CA LYS A 94 1.85 -21.78 -1.96
C LYS A 94 1.16 -22.77 -2.89
N PRO A 95 1.79 -23.94 -3.13
CA PRO A 95 1.16 -25.02 -3.87
C PRO A 95 0.09 -25.68 -3.02
N ARG A 96 -1.02 -26.07 -3.67
CA ARG A 96 -2.09 -26.88 -3.07
C ARG A 96 -2.64 -27.86 -4.11
N ALA A 97 -3.45 -28.82 -3.68
CA ALA A 97 -4.01 -29.82 -4.59
C ALA A 97 -4.79 -29.12 -5.73
N GLY A 98 -4.41 -29.40 -6.98
CA GLY A 98 -5.03 -28.80 -8.17
C GLY A 98 -4.64 -27.36 -8.49
N TYR A 99 -3.77 -26.71 -7.71
CA TYR A 99 -3.31 -25.34 -7.97
C TYR A 99 -1.78 -25.26 -7.92
N LYS A 100 -1.21 -24.84 -9.05
CA LYS A 100 0.22 -24.61 -9.21
C LYS A 100 0.49 -23.10 -9.19
N PRO A 101 1.03 -22.54 -8.09
CA PRO A 101 1.33 -21.11 -8.03
C PRO A 101 2.43 -20.75 -9.03
N LEU A 102 2.32 -19.53 -9.56
CA LEU A 102 3.43 -18.91 -10.27
C LEU A 102 4.49 -18.44 -9.28
N HIS A 103 5.75 -18.49 -9.70
CA HIS A 103 6.83 -17.90 -8.90
C HIS A 103 6.66 -16.38 -8.83
N HIS A 104 6.99 -15.75 -7.70
CA HIS A 104 6.82 -14.31 -7.48
C HIS A 104 7.48 -13.45 -8.59
N TYR A 105 8.64 -13.84 -9.11
CA TYR A 105 9.25 -13.14 -10.26
C TYR A 105 8.50 -13.31 -11.59
N GLN A 106 7.81 -14.43 -11.81
CA GLN A 106 6.98 -14.64 -13.00
C GLN A 106 5.74 -13.73 -12.95
N ILE A 107 5.11 -13.64 -11.77
CA ILE A 107 3.99 -12.71 -11.53
C ILE A 107 4.48 -11.27 -11.72
N ALA A 108 5.62 -10.91 -11.12
CA ALA A 108 6.22 -9.59 -11.23
C ALA A 108 6.54 -9.19 -12.69
N ALA A 109 7.11 -10.10 -13.49
CA ALA A 109 7.37 -9.86 -14.90
C ALA A 109 6.08 -9.66 -15.71
N THR A 110 5.05 -10.44 -15.40
CA THR A 110 3.73 -10.33 -16.04
C THR A 110 3.04 -9.02 -15.67
N ALA A 111 3.10 -8.62 -14.40
CA ALA A 111 2.59 -7.33 -13.94
C ALA A 111 3.30 -6.15 -14.59
N LEU A 112 4.63 -6.24 -14.76
CA LEU A 112 5.39 -5.24 -15.49
C LEU A 112 5.00 -5.20 -16.97
N PHE A 113 4.89 -6.36 -17.63
CA PHE A 113 4.44 -6.45 -19.02
C PHE A 113 3.09 -5.77 -19.22
N LEU A 114 2.11 -6.12 -18.38
CA LEU A 114 0.78 -5.53 -18.42
C LEU A 114 0.81 -4.01 -18.18
N ALA A 115 1.54 -3.54 -17.16
CA ALA A 115 1.67 -2.12 -16.86
C ALA A 115 2.31 -1.32 -18.01
N THR A 116 3.27 -1.89 -18.75
CA THR A 116 3.84 -1.20 -19.92
C THR A 116 2.82 -0.97 -21.03
N LYS A 117 1.81 -1.83 -21.16
CA LYS A 117 0.71 -1.65 -22.12
C LYS A 117 -0.27 -0.61 -21.62
N VAL A 118 -0.72 -0.73 -20.37
CA VAL A 118 -1.67 0.20 -19.74
C VAL A 118 -1.14 1.64 -19.71
N GLU A 119 0.14 1.82 -19.43
CA GLU A 119 0.77 3.15 -19.36
C GLU A 119 1.34 3.63 -20.71
N GLU A 120 1.06 2.94 -21.82
CA GLU A 120 1.54 3.28 -23.17
C GLU A 120 3.08 3.40 -23.26
N ASN A 121 3.80 2.62 -22.44
CA ASN A 121 5.25 2.56 -22.37
C ASN A 121 5.79 1.20 -22.86
N CYS A 122 5.15 0.64 -23.89
CA CYS A 122 5.42 -0.70 -24.42
C CYS A 122 6.91 -0.93 -24.72
N ARG A 123 7.35 -2.16 -24.50
CA ARG A 123 8.68 -2.66 -24.88
C ARG A 123 8.53 -3.94 -25.70
N LYS A 124 9.52 -4.24 -26.53
CA LYS A 124 9.50 -5.50 -27.29
C LYS A 124 9.59 -6.66 -26.31
N MET A 125 8.77 -7.70 -26.52
CA MET A 125 8.77 -8.91 -25.69
C MET A 125 10.17 -9.48 -25.50
N LYS A 126 10.98 -9.48 -26.57
CA LYS A 126 12.38 -9.92 -26.51
C LYS A 126 13.21 -9.15 -25.48
N GLU A 127 13.11 -7.82 -25.47
CA GLU A 127 13.86 -6.95 -24.56
C GLU A 127 13.42 -7.19 -23.10
N LEU A 128 12.12 -7.30 -22.89
CA LEU A 128 11.54 -7.61 -21.58
C LEU A 128 12.06 -8.95 -21.04
N VAL A 129 11.97 -10.01 -21.83
CA VAL A 129 12.42 -11.36 -21.43
C VAL A 129 13.91 -11.38 -21.13
N VAL A 130 14.74 -10.76 -21.99
CA VAL A 130 16.19 -10.65 -21.76
C VAL A 130 16.47 -9.94 -20.43
N ALA A 131 15.78 -8.84 -20.15
CA ALA A 131 15.93 -8.12 -18.88
C ALA A 131 15.48 -8.98 -17.68
N CYS A 132 14.32 -9.64 -17.77
CA CYS A 132 13.83 -10.55 -16.72
C CYS A 132 14.81 -11.67 -16.40
N VAL A 133 15.39 -12.34 -17.42
CA VAL A 133 16.36 -13.42 -17.21
C VAL A 133 17.63 -12.90 -16.54
N ARG A 134 18.18 -11.78 -17.02
CA ARG A 134 19.40 -11.18 -16.44
C ARG A 134 19.23 -10.80 -14.98
N VAL A 135 18.10 -10.19 -14.64
CA VAL A 135 17.78 -9.80 -13.25
C VAL A 135 17.52 -11.04 -12.39
N ALA A 136 16.74 -12.01 -12.87
CA ALA A 136 16.41 -13.22 -12.11
C ALA A 136 17.65 -14.05 -11.78
N LEU A 137 18.61 -14.14 -12.71
CA LEU A 137 19.88 -14.85 -12.53
C LEU A 137 20.96 -14.01 -11.84
N LYS A 138 20.70 -12.71 -11.61
CA LYS A 138 21.69 -11.74 -11.12
C LYS A 138 22.96 -11.69 -11.99
N ASP A 139 22.80 -11.89 -13.29
CA ASP A 139 23.86 -11.86 -14.29
C ASP A 139 23.51 -10.86 -15.40
N PRO A 140 23.97 -9.59 -15.29
CA PRO A 140 23.68 -8.53 -16.25
C PRO A 140 24.21 -8.82 -17.66
N ASN A 141 25.26 -9.64 -17.78
CA ASN A 141 25.96 -9.91 -19.03
C ASN A 141 25.52 -11.23 -19.66
N LYS A 142 24.54 -11.93 -19.07
CA LYS A 142 24.00 -13.16 -19.64
C LYS A 142 23.54 -12.93 -21.08
N LEU A 143 24.09 -13.74 -21.98
CA LEU A 143 23.60 -13.85 -23.34
C LEU A 143 22.31 -14.66 -23.32
N VAL A 144 21.22 -13.99 -23.69
CA VAL A 144 19.88 -14.56 -23.77
C VAL A 144 19.36 -14.24 -25.17
N ASP A 145 19.01 -15.29 -25.90
CA ASP A 145 18.49 -15.18 -27.26
C ASP A 145 17.30 -16.10 -27.46
N GLU A 146 16.70 -16.03 -28.65
CA GLU A 146 15.56 -16.86 -29.07
C GLU A 146 15.93 -18.33 -29.31
N GLN A 147 17.17 -18.74 -29.03
CA GLN A 147 17.59 -20.14 -29.06
C GLN A 147 17.71 -20.71 -27.63
N THR A 148 17.76 -19.84 -26.63
CA THR A 148 17.95 -20.20 -25.23
C THR A 148 16.62 -20.71 -24.63
N LYS A 149 16.65 -21.85 -23.92
CA LYS A 149 15.45 -22.40 -23.25
C LYS A 149 14.81 -21.41 -22.26
N ASP A 150 15.63 -20.64 -21.54
CA ASP A 150 15.15 -19.66 -20.57
C ASP A 150 14.33 -18.56 -21.23
N PHE A 151 14.67 -18.15 -22.46
CA PHE A 151 13.93 -17.15 -23.21
C PHE A 151 12.48 -17.60 -23.44
N TRP A 152 12.30 -18.79 -24.01
CA TRP A 152 10.97 -19.33 -24.31
C TRP A 152 10.18 -19.59 -23.03
N LYS A 153 10.83 -20.13 -21.99
CA LYS A 153 10.18 -20.35 -20.69
C LYS A 153 9.61 -19.05 -20.11
N TRP A 154 10.38 -17.98 -20.06
CA TRP A 154 9.92 -16.70 -19.54
C TRP A 154 8.85 -16.07 -20.41
N ARG A 155 9.05 -16.06 -21.73
CA ARG A 155 8.09 -15.50 -22.69
C ARG A 155 6.74 -16.20 -22.58
N ASP A 156 6.73 -17.53 -22.65
CA ASP A 156 5.49 -18.32 -22.64
C ASP A 156 4.80 -18.21 -21.29
N THR A 157 5.58 -18.14 -20.19
CA THR A 157 5.01 -17.87 -18.86
C THR A 157 4.34 -16.49 -18.81
N ILE A 158 4.99 -15.43 -19.28
CA ILE A 158 4.44 -14.06 -19.26
C ILE A 158 3.15 -13.99 -20.07
N LEU A 159 3.13 -14.58 -21.27
CA LEU A 159 1.95 -14.58 -22.13
C LEU A 159 0.81 -15.40 -21.54
N TYR A 160 1.08 -16.60 -21.02
CA TYR A 160 0.06 -17.44 -20.38
C TYR A 160 -0.50 -16.79 -19.10
N SER A 161 0.37 -16.18 -18.30
CA SER A 161 -0.02 -15.61 -17.02
C SER A 161 -0.71 -14.26 -17.16
N GLU A 162 -0.69 -13.65 -18.34
CA GLU A 162 -1.33 -12.36 -18.59
C GLU A 162 -2.83 -12.44 -18.33
N ASP A 163 -3.52 -13.41 -18.93
CA ASP A 163 -4.96 -13.58 -18.77
C ASP A 163 -5.33 -13.88 -17.30
N VAL A 164 -4.51 -14.69 -16.64
CA VAL A 164 -4.67 -15.02 -15.21
C VAL A 164 -4.52 -13.76 -14.34
N LEU A 165 -3.56 -12.89 -14.66
CA LEU A 165 -3.38 -11.63 -13.96
C LEU A 165 -4.55 -10.67 -14.21
N LEU A 166 -5.01 -10.55 -15.46
CA LEU A 166 -6.15 -9.69 -15.82
C LEU A 166 -7.43 -10.10 -15.07
N GLU A 167 -7.73 -11.39 -15.05
CA GLU A 167 -8.87 -11.94 -14.30
C GLU A 167 -8.72 -11.68 -12.80
N ALA A 168 -7.53 -11.94 -12.24
CA ALA A 168 -7.25 -11.66 -10.84
C ALA A 168 -7.32 -10.17 -10.50
N LEU A 169 -7.21 -9.26 -11.46
CA LEU A 169 -7.40 -7.81 -11.28
C LEU A 169 -8.84 -7.35 -11.53
N CYS A 170 -9.79 -8.25 -11.82
CA CYS A 170 -11.13 -7.89 -12.30
C CYS A 170 -11.11 -6.93 -13.48
N PHE A 171 -10.06 -6.95 -14.32
CA PHE A 171 -9.84 -5.97 -15.38
C PHE A 171 -9.80 -4.50 -14.89
N ASP A 172 -9.61 -4.26 -13.59
CA ASP A 172 -9.36 -2.92 -13.04
C ASP A 172 -7.90 -2.53 -13.25
N LEU A 173 -7.66 -1.95 -14.43
CA LEU A 173 -6.33 -1.53 -14.88
C LEU A 173 -6.06 -0.04 -14.61
N ASN A 174 -7.06 0.71 -14.15
CA ASN A 174 -6.90 2.15 -13.91
C ASN A 174 -6.27 2.39 -12.53
N VAL A 175 -4.96 2.54 -12.50
CA VAL A 175 -4.21 2.82 -11.27
C VAL A 175 -3.88 4.32 -11.21
N GLU A 176 -4.46 5.01 -10.23
CA GLU A 176 -4.09 6.38 -9.92
C GLU A 176 -2.64 6.45 -9.44
N SER A 177 -1.86 7.39 -9.96
CA SER A 177 -0.44 7.50 -9.64
C SER A 177 -0.20 8.48 -8.48
N PRO A 178 0.31 8.03 -7.32
CA PRO A 178 0.68 8.92 -6.22
C PRO A 178 1.72 9.97 -6.62
N TYR A 179 2.58 9.65 -7.60
CA TYR A 179 3.60 10.58 -8.13
C TYR A 179 2.98 11.78 -8.85
N LYS A 180 1.96 11.54 -9.69
CA LYS A 180 1.24 12.61 -10.40
C LYS A 180 0.51 13.49 -9.40
N ILE A 181 -0.23 12.88 -8.48
CA ILE A 181 -0.99 13.58 -7.43
C ILE A 181 -0.06 14.42 -6.55
N MET A 182 1.05 13.86 -6.06
CA MET A 182 2.01 14.57 -5.23
C MET A 182 2.58 15.80 -5.96
N TYR A 183 2.92 15.67 -7.23
CA TYR A 183 3.46 16.77 -8.01
C TYR A 183 2.42 17.89 -8.25
N ASP A 184 1.16 17.52 -8.46
CA ASP A 184 0.06 18.48 -8.56
C ASP A 184 -0.19 19.21 -7.22
N MET A 185 -0.08 18.50 -6.08
CA MET A 185 -0.10 19.13 -4.76
C MET A 185 1.05 20.13 -4.61
N MET A 186 2.28 19.79 -5.03
CA MET A 186 3.41 20.71 -4.96
C MET A 186 3.21 21.98 -5.79
N LYS A 187 2.67 21.85 -7.00
CA LYS A 187 2.33 23.00 -7.85
C LYS A 187 1.25 23.87 -7.22
N TYR A 188 0.24 23.26 -6.61
CA TYR A 188 -0.82 24.01 -5.92
C TYR A 188 -0.24 24.92 -4.83
N TYR A 189 0.68 24.41 -4.00
CA TYR A 189 1.32 25.20 -2.96
C TYR A 189 2.50 26.07 -3.44
N GLY A 190 2.90 25.97 -4.72
CA GLY A 190 4.03 26.73 -5.27
C GLY A 190 5.41 26.30 -4.73
N VAL A 191 5.54 25.02 -4.33
CA VAL A 191 6.76 24.47 -3.71
C VAL A 191 7.50 23.48 -4.61
N GLU A 192 7.09 23.31 -5.87
CA GLU A 192 7.64 22.37 -6.84
C GLU A 192 9.12 22.63 -7.18
N HIS A 193 9.56 23.88 -7.02
CA HIS A 193 10.94 24.30 -7.26
C HIS A 193 11.88 23.97 -6.10
N ASN A 194 11.35 23.70 -4.90
CA ASN A 194 12.16 23.29 -3.76
C ASN A 194 12.73 21.87 -3.99
N LYS A 195 13.99 21.81 -4.40
CA LYS A 195 14.66 20.55 -4.75
C LYS A 195 14.75 19.59 -3.57
N LYS A 196 15.01 20.09 -2.35
CA LYS A 196 15.13 19.26 -1.14
C LYS A 196 13.80 18.57 -0.85
N LEU A 197 12.72 19.35 -0.79
CA LEU A 197 11.35 18.86 -0.61
C LEU A 197 10.97 17.82 -1.67
N ARG A 198 11.16 18.17 -2.95
CA ARG A 198 10.79 17.28 -4.07
C ARG A 198 11.53 15.96 -4.02
N ASN A 199 12.84 15.98 -3.76
CA ASN A 199 13.64 14.77 -3.69
C ASN A 199 13.25 13.90 -2.48
N SER A 200 13.00 14.51 -1.32
CA SER A 200 12.56 13.79 -0.11
C SER A 200 11.17 13.16 -0.29
N ALA A 201 10.21 13.89 -0.85
CA ALA A 201 8.87 13.34 -1.13
C ALA A 201 8.93 12.23 -2.19
N TRP A 202 9.75 12.40 -3.23
CA TRP A 202 9.95 11.37 -4.25
C TRP A 202 10.58 10.09 -3.68
N ALA A 203 11.57 10.23 -2.79
CA ALA A 203 12.18 9.10 -2.10
C ALA A 203 11.13 8.32 -1.29
N PHE A 204 10.30 9.03 -0.50
CA PHE A 204 9.20 8.41 0.24
C PHE A 204 8.25 7.61 -0.66
N LEU A 205 7.84 8.16 -1.82
CA LEU A 205 6.98 7.43 -2.76
C LEU A 205 7.67 6.18 -3.33
N SER A 206 8.96 6.29 -3.65
CA SER A 206 9.75 5.19 -4.19
C SER A 206 9.87 4.05 -3.18
N ASP A 207 10.11 4.39 -1.91
CA ASP A 207 10.18 3.43 -0.82
C ASP A 207 8.80 2.80 -0.54
N SER A 208 7.73 3.61 -0.58
CA SER A 208 6.35 3.13 -0.39
C SER A 208 5.94 2.06 -1.39
N THR A 209 6.46 2.14 -2.62
CA THR A 209 6.18 1.16 -3.68
C THR A 209 6.69 -0.23 -3.30
N SER A 210 7.76 -0.32 -2.50
CA SER A 210 8.34 -1.58 -2.02
C SER A 210 7.62 -2.18 -0.81
N THR A 211 6.50 -1.59 -0.41
CA THR A 211 5.67 -1.99 0.73
C THR A 211 4.24 -2.32 0.30
N GLN A 212 3.39 -2.71 1.25
CA GLN A 212 1.96 -2.95 1.02
C GLN A 212 1.11 -1.67 1.13
N MET A 213 1.71 -0.48 1.15
CA MET A 213 0.96 0.78 1.31
C MET A 213 -0.11 0.99 0.24
N CYS A 214 0.12 0.53 -0.99
CA CYS A 214 -0.86 0.58 -2.07
C CYS A 214 -2.13 -0.27 -1.84
N LEU A 215 -2.12 -1.12 -0.81
CA LEU A 215 -3.26 -1.93 -0.36
C LEU A 215 -3.88 -1.41 0.93
N LEU A 216 -3.28 -0.40 1.58
CA LEU A 216 -3.71 0.13 2.88
C LEU A 216 -4.24 1.56 2.79
N PHE A 217 -3.78 2.32 1.80
CA PHE A 217 -4.10 3.73 1.64
C PHE A 217 -4.38 4.07 0.19
N MET A 218 -5.34 4.98 -0.04
CA MET A 218 -5.60 5.55 -1.35
C MET A 218 -4.38 6.27 -1.92
N SER A 219 -4.25 6.34 -3.24
CA SER A 219 -3.11 6.96 -3.92
C SER A 219 -2.92 8.43 -3.51
N ARG A 220 -4.02 9.15 -3.29
CA ARG A 220 -4.01 10.52 -2.77
C ARG A 220 -3.47 10.62 -1.34
N THR A 221 -3.79 9.67 -0.47
CA THR A 221 -3.26 9.61 0.90
C THR A 221 -1.77 9.32 0.90
N ILE A 222 -1.31 8.39 0.06
CA ILE A 222 0.13 8.10 -0.11
C ILE A 222 0.88 9.35 -0.63
N ALA A 223 0.30 10.05 -1.61
CA ALA A 223 0.83 11.31 -2.11
C ALA A 223 0.94 12.39 -1.01
N ALA A 224 -0.13 12.58 -0.22
CA ALA A 224 -0.13 13.52 0.89
C ALA A 224 0.87 13.13 1.99
N ALA A 225 0.99 11.84 2.32
CA ALA A 225 2.00 11.33 3.26
C ALA A 225 3.42 11.61 2.78
N SER A 226 3.69 11.44 1.48
CA SER A 226 4.99 11.76 0.90
C SER A 226 5.32 13.25 0.95
N LEU A 227 4.34 14.12 0.69
CA LEU A 227 4.49 15.57 0.78
C LEU A 227 4.70 16.01 2.22
N TYR A 228 3.94 15.45 3.16
CA TYR A 228 4.08 15.69 4.60
C TYR A 228 5.47 15.29 5.11
N ALA A 229 5.92 14.08 4.76
CA ALA A 229 7.24 13.58 5.09
C ALA A 229 8.35 14.48 4.52
N GLY A 230 8.26 14.78 3.21
CA GLY A 230 9.22 15.64 2.54
C GLY A 230 9.25 17.06 3.11
N ALA A 231 8.11 17.64 3.46
CA ALA A 231 7.99 18.97 4.04
C ALA A 231 8.67 19.03 5.41
N ARG A 232 8.48 18.01 6.26
CA ARG A 232 9.17 17.92 7.55
C ARG A 232 10.68 17.77 7.40
N MET A 233 11.15 16.91 6.50
CA MET A 233 12.59 16.71 6.26
C MET A 233 13.26 17.95 5.62
N ALA A 234 12.51 18.70 4.82
CA ALA A 234 12.97 19.91 4.17
C ALA A 234 12.77 21.17 5.03
N GLU A 235 12.13 21.06 6.20
CA GLU A 235 11.74 22.18 7.09
C GLU A 235 10.90 23.24 6.35
N VAL A 236 10.00 22.79 5.49
CA VAL A 236 9.09 23.65 4.72
C VAL A 236 7.72 23.65 5.38
N ALA A 237 7.21 24.83 5.72
CA ALA A 237 5.81 25.03 6.06
C ALA A 237 4.99 25.17 4.78
N LEU A 238 3.89 24.43 4.67
CA LEU A 238 2.91 24.59 3.59
C LEU A 238 1.85 25.59 4.06
N ASP A 239 1.49 26.52 3.17
CA ASP A 239 0.53 27.57 3.49
C ASP A 239 -0.84 26.98 3.88
N GLU A 240 -1.42 27.52 4.93
CA GLU A 240 -2.86 27.39 5.19
C GLU A 240 -3.62 28.26 4.20
N ASP A 241 -4.73 27.76 3.70
CA ASP A 241 -5.60 28.50 2.80
C ASP A 241 -7.03 28.39 3.32
N GLN A 242 -7.76 29.51 3.31
CA GLN A 242 -9.10 29.64 3.88
C GLN A 242 -9.24 29.25 5.36
N GLY A 243 -8.17 29.38 6.16
CA GLY A 243 -8.16 29.00 7.58
C GLY A 243 -8.26 27.49 7.82
N LYS A 244 -8.04 26.67 6.78
CA LYS A 244 -7.96 25.21 6.89
C LYS A 244 -6.53 24.75 6.71
N PRO A 245 -6.11 23.71 7.45
CA PRO A 245 -4.84 23.06 7.19
C PRO A 245 -4.75 22.49 5.78
N TRP A 246 -3.55 22.45 5.21
CA TRP A 246 -3.32 22.07 3.82
C TRP A 246 -3.85 20.66 3.47
N TRP A 247 -3.82 19.70 4.40
CA TRP A 247 -4.30 18.33 4.15
C TRP A 247 -5.82 18.26 3.95
N GLU A 248 -6.60 19.11 4.62
CA GLU A 248 -8.06 19.16 4.44
C GLU A 248 -8.43 19.71 3.06
N ILE A 249 -7.66 20.67 2.57
CA ILE A 249 -7.80 21.24 1.22
C ILE A 249 -7.55 20.17 0.16
N GLN A 250 -6.66 19.22 0.45
CA GLN A 250 -6.39 18.08 -0.41
C GLN A 250 -7.39 16.92 -0.24
N HIS A 251 -8.41 17.07 0.61
CA HIS A 251 -9.39 16.04 0.96
C HIS A 251 -8.76 14.79 1.58
N VAL A 252 -7.74 14.97 2.43
CA VAL A 252 -7.07 13.87 3.15
C VAL A 252 -7.10 14.12 4.65
N LYS A 253 -7.39 13.07 5.42
CA LYS A 253 -7.39 13.12 6.89
C LYS A 253 -5.96 13.06 7.41
N LEU A 254 -5.61 13.95 8.35
CA LEU A 254 -4.29 13.97 9.00
C LEU A 254 -3.94 12.64 9.66
N ARG A 255 -4.94 11.96 10.23
CA ARG A 255 -4.79 10.63 10.82
C ARG A 255 -4.20 9.62 9.83
N ASP A 256 -4.71 9.59 8.60
CA ASP A 256 -4.31 8.60 7.61
C ASP A 256 -2.90 8.94 7.06
N ILE A 257 -2.56 10.24 6.95
CA ILE A 257 -1.20 10.71 6.65
C ILE A 257 -0.20 10.23 7.72
N ARG A 258 -0.53 10.44 9.01
CA ARG A 258 0.33 10.01 10.12
C ARG A 258 0.49 8.50 10.18
N ARG A 259 -0.59 7.75 9.99
CA ARG A 259 -0.55 6.27 9.94
C ARG A 259 0.35 5.78 8.80
N ALA A 260 0.25 6.39 7.61
CA ALA A 260 1.11 6.08 6.48
C ALA A 260 2.60 6.37 6.76
N CYS A 261 2.91 7.50 7.39
CA CYS A 261 4.29 7.84 7.78
C CYS A 261 4.84 6.93 8.90
N ASN A 262 4.03 6.61 9.92
CA ASN A 262 4.40 5.72 11.02
C ASN A 262 4.70 4.31 10.48
N LEU A 263 3.86 3.78 9.57
CA LEU A 263 4.10 2.49 8.92
C LEU A 263 5.45 2.46 8.20
N MET A 264 5.80 3.55 7.50
CA MET A 264 7.10 3.64 6.84
C MET A 264 8.26 3.66 7.85
N ALA A 265 8.13 4.43 8.93
CA ALA A 265 9.13 4.49 9.99
C ALA A 265 9.37 3.11 10.62
N ASP A 266 8.30 2.39 10.98
CA ASP A 266 8.39 1.06 11.60
C ASP A 266 9.07 0.03 10.68
N LEU A 267 8.86 0.11 9.37
CA LEU A 267 9.50 -0.80 8.41
C LEU A 267 11.02 -0.61 8.32
N TYR A 268 11.49 0.63 8.41
CA TYR A 268 12.91 0.97 8.37
C TYR A 268 13.60 0.81 9.74
N GLU A 269 12.87 0.94 10.86
CA GLU A 269 13.40 0.59 12.18
C GLU A 269 13.66 -0.93 12.32
N LYS A 270 12.77 -1.75 11.76
CA LYS A 270 12.91 -3.22 11.77
C LYS A 270 13.95 -3.75 10.77
N SER A 271 14.29 -2.94 9.77
CA SER A 271 15.27 -3.27 8.72
C SER A 271 16.41 -2.25 8.78
N PRO A 272 17.34 -2.34 9.75
CA PRO A 272 18.47 -1.42 9.78
C PRO A 272 19.23 -1.56 8.46
N ASP A 273 19.34 -0.46 7.72
CA ASP A 273 20.33 -0.39 6.66
C ASP A 273 21.70 -0.71 7.28
N LYS A 274 22.58 -1.30 6.47
CA LYS A 274 23.97 -1.48 6.86
C LYS A 274 24.49 -0.11 7.31
N GLU A 275 25.03 -0.04 8.52
CA GLU A 275 25.69 1.12 9.14
C GLU A 275 24.88 2.01 10.08
N GLY A 276 24.11 1.48 11.04
CA GLY A 276 23.87 2.14 12.34
C GLY A 276 23.24 3.55 12.35
N GLU A 277 22.84 4.09 11.20
CA GLU A 277 22.22 5.40 11.07
C GLU A 277 20.72 5.29 11.42
N PRO A 278 20.16 6.26 12.17
CA PRO A 278 18.75 6.27 12.46
C PRO A 278 17.95 6.34 11.16
N SER A 279 16.86 5.56 11.07
CA SER A 279 15.95 5.58 9.92
C SER A 279 15.64 7.01 9.48
N MET A 280 15.77 7.30 8.18
CA MET A 280 15.42 8.61 7.61
C MET A 280 13.97 9.04 7.94
N TYR A 281 13.13 8.08 8.33
CA TYR A 281 11.74 8.25 8.70
C TYR A 281 11.50 8.26 10.21
N ALA A 282 12.51 8.00 11.06
CA ALA A 282 12.35 7.98 12.52
C ALA A 282 11.79 9.29 13.07
N GLY A 283 12.23 10.44 12.51
CA GLY A 283 11.72 11.76 12.88
C GLY A 283 10.26 12.02 12.47
N LEU A 284 9.67 11.17 11.63
CA LEU A 284 8.26 11.27 11.21
C LEU A 284 7.29 10.66 12.22
N ARG A 285 7.78 9.82 13.14
CA ARG A 285 6.94 9.13 14.13
C ARG A 285 6.15 10.15 14.93
N THR A 286 4.83 9.98 14.96
CA THR A 286 3.93 10.74 15.82
C THR A 286 3.25 9.77 16.79
N PRO A 287 3.16 10.09 18.10
CA PRO A 287 2.45 9.25 19.07
C PRO A 287 1.03 8.96 18.60
N GLU A 288 0.59 7.71 18.74
CA GLU A 288 -0.80 7.31 18.46
C GLU A 288 -1.76 7.82 19.56
N ASP A 289 -1.22 8.27 20.70
CA ASP A 289 -1.97 8.82 21.84
C ASP A 289 -2.63 10.16 21.52
N GLY A 290 -3.74 10.05 20.81
CA GLY A 290 -4.64 11.11 20.40
C GLY A 290 -5.74 10.57 19.50
N ILE A 291 -6.16 9.31 19.68
CA ILE A 291 -7.34 8.72 19.03
C ILE A 291 -8.58 9.40 19.64
N ASP A 292 -8.80 10.66 19.29
CA ASP A 292 -10.05 11.32 19.53
C ASP A 292 -11.04 10.79 18.49
N PHE A 293 -12.03 10.02 18.94
CA PHE A 293 -13.19 9.61 18.17
C PHE A 293 -14.12 10.83 17.82
N GLY A 294 -13.61 12.06 17.95
CA GLY A 294 -14.38 13.30 17.94
C GLY A 294 -14.58 14.02 16.61
N ASP A 295 -13.90 13.67 15.51
CA ASP A 295 -14.06 14.39 14.23
C ASP A 295 -15.09 13.78 13.28
N THR A 296 -16.28 13.50 13.82
CA THR A 296 -17.50 13.45 13.00
C THR A 296 -18.40 14.59 13.47
N PRO A 297 -18.50 15.72 12.74
CA PRO A 297 -19.50 16.72 13.07
C PRO A 297 -20.87 16.16 12.74
N VAL A 298 -21.56 15.62 13.75
CA VAL A 298 -23.01 15.48 13.71
C VAL A 298 -23.58 16.86 14.06
N SER A 299 -24.01 17.60 13.04
CA SER A 299 -24.98 18.70 13.19
C SER A 299 -25.92 18.60 12.00
N MET A 300 -27.10 18.03 12.26
CA MET A 300 -28.36 18.73 12.54
C MET A 300 -29.08 19.11 11.25
N GLU A 301 -30.00 18.25 10.82
CA GLU A 301 -31.32 18.71 10.40
C GLU A 301 -32.34 18.13 11.39
N GLY A 302 -33.04 19.01 12.10
CA GLY A 302 -34.24 18.67 12.83
C GLY A 302 -35.47 18.78 11.91
N VAL A 303 -36.59 18.20 12.35
CA VAL A 303 -37.78 18.95 12.80
C VAL A 303 -39.03 18.03 12.83
N GLN A 304 -39.66 18.02 14.02
CA GLN A 304 -41.07 17.78 14.37
C GLN A 304 -41.69 16.35 14.36
N SER A 305 -42.09 15.91 15.56
CA SER A 305 -43.50 15.94 16.05
C SER A 305 -43.65 15.08 17.32
N THR A 306 -43.74 15.70 18.51
CA THR A 306 -44.92 15.76 19.40
C THR A 306 -45.50 14.44 19.95
N ASN A 307 -45.42 14.36 21.28
CA ASN A 307 -46.40 13.87 22.28
C ASN A 307 -46.66 12.37 22.55
N ALA A 308 -46.78 12.12 23.87
CA ALA A 308 -47.41 11.01 24.60
C ALA A 308 -46.69 9.65 24.49
N GLU A 309 -46.47 8.85 25.55
CA GLU A 309 -47.24 8.67 26.79
C GLU A 309 -46.37 8.01 27.88
N GLN A 310 -46.72 8.28 29.12
CA GLN A 310 -46.22 7.61 30.33
C GLN A 310 -46.62 6.13 30.33
N THR A 311 -45.77 5.23 30.79
CA THR A 311 -46.19 4.16 31.72
C THR A 311 -45.01 3.69 32.57
N GLN A 312 -45.20 3.80 33.88
CA GLN A 312 -44.38 3.21 34.94
C GLN A 312 -44.54 1.68 34.97
N SER A 313 -43.48 0.96 35.33
CA SER A 313 -43.60 -0.13 36.31
C SER A 313 -42.25 -0.46 36.92
N GLN A 314 -42.11 -0.11 38.19
CA GLN A 314 -41.13 -0.63 39.14
C GLN A 314 -41.45 -2.08 39.51
N SER A 315 -40.41 -2.89 39.73
CA SER A 315 -40.25 -3.81 40.88
C SER A 315 -38.87 -4.47 40.74
N GLN A 316 -37.87 -4.17 41.58
CA GLN A 316 -37.58 -4.86 42.86
C GLN A 316 -37.62 -6.39 42.70
N SER A 317 -36.63 -7.20 43.04
CA SER A 317 -35.64 -7.10 44.12
C SER A 317 -34.66 -8.30 44.06
N GLN A 318 -33.46 -8.13 44.65
CA GLN A 318 -32.70 -9.07 45.50
C GLN A 318 -32.34 -10.47 44.94
N SER A 319 -31.19 -11.11 45.20
CA SER A 319 -29.97 -10.83 45.97
C SER A 319 -29.05 -12.06 45.89
N GLN A 320 -27.75 -11.85 46.11
CA GLN A 320 -26.76 -12.76 46.75
C GLN A 320 -26.10 -13.92 45.97
N HIS A 321 -24.79 -13.73 45.73
CA HIS A 321 -23.68 -14.70 45.86
C HIS A 321 -23.60 -15.30 47.30
N PRO A 322 -22.83 -16.37 47.65
CA PRO A 322 -21.52 -16.78 47.08
C PRO A 322 -21.10 -18.28 47.08
N ALA A 323 -20.00 -18.53 46.36
CA ALA A 323 -18.80 -19.36 46.67
C ALA A 323 -18.81 -20.88 46.99
N ASN A 324 -17.79 -21.51 46.37
CA ASN A 324 -16.88 -22.57 46.82
C ASN A 324 -17.21 -24.05 46.62
N GLY A 325 -16.20 -24.78 46.09
CA GLY A 325 -16.02 -26.21 46.35
C GLY A 325 -15.26 -26.95 45.24
N ALA A 326 -13.96 -27.16 45.45
CA ALA A 326 -13.08 -27.97 44.62
C ALA A 326 -13.30 -29.50 44.79
N ASP A 327 -12.86 -30.30 43.82
CA ASP A 327 -11.67 -31.18 43.93
C ASP A 327 -11.82 -32.58 43.28
N THR A 328 -10.68 -33.06 42.72
CA THR A 328 -10.32 -34.44 42.33
C THR A 328 -11.08 -35.13 41.19
N GLY A 329 -10.50 -35.94 40.30
CA GLY A 329 -9.14 -36.43 40.15
C GLY A 329 -9.11 -37.72 39.29
N ASN A 330 -8.17 -37.73 38.32
CA ASN A 330 -7.25 -38.83 37.96
C ASN A 330 -7.58 -39.97 36.95
N ALA A 331 -6.48 -40.33 36.26
CA ALA A 331 -6.03 -41.61 35.66
C ALA A 331 -6.35 -41.88 34.16
N THR A 332 -5.39 -41.78 33.20
CA THR A 332 -4.24 -42.65 32.79
C THR A 332 -4.58 -44.01 32.19
N GLU A 333 -4.14 -44.24 30.93
CA GLU A 333 -3.39 -45.41 30.39
C GLU A 333 -3.04 -45.12 28.90
N ARG A 334 -1.78 -44.97 28.48
CA ARG A 334 -0.71 -45.94 28.12
C ARG A 334 -1.03 -46.87 26.92
N GLY A 335 -0.17 -46.85 25.90
CA GLY A 335 -0.10 -47.85 24.84
C GLY A 335 0.86 -47.46 23.71
N SER A 336 2.09 -47.96 23.79
CA SER A 336 3.15 -47.92 22.77
C SER A 336 2.89 -48.98 21.68
N GLU A 337 3.36 -48.78 20.44
CA GLU A 337 4.07 -49.83 19.67
C GLU A 337 4.67 -49.30 18.36
N GLU A 338 5.83 -49.86 18.04
CA GLU A 338 6.70 -49.65 16.88
C GLU A 338 6.17 -50.34 15.61
N GLY A 339 6.73 -49.98 14.45
CA GLY A 339 6.53 -50.72 13.21
C GLY A 339 7.29 -50.12 12.02
N GLU A 340 8.52 -50.60 11.81
CA GLU A 340 9.25 -50.58 10.52
C GLU A 340 8.42 -51.26 9.40
N LEU A 341 8.59 -50.84 8.14
CA LEU A 341 9.18 -51.66 7.06
C LEU A 341 9.09 -51.00 5.67
N ASP A 342 10.15 -51.24 4.92
CA ASP A 342 10.51 -50.80 3.57
C ASP A 342 9.54 -51.18 2.43
N GLY A 343 9.71 -50.46 1.32
CA GLY A 343 9.21 -50.79 -0.03
C GLY A 343 9.56 -49.71 -1.04
#